data_AF-A0A023DHN8-F1
#
_entry.id   AF-A0A023DHN8-F1
#
_cell.length_a   1.000
_cell.length_b   1.000
_cell.length_c   1.000
_cell.angle_alpha   90.00
_cell.angle_beta   90.00
_cell.angle_gamma   90.00
#
_symmetry.space_group_name_H-M   'P 1'
#
loop_
_entity.id
_entity.type
_entity.pdbx_description
1 polymer ?
#
loop_
_entity_poly.entity_id
_entity_poly.type
_entity_poly.pdbx_seq_one_letter_code
_entity_poly.pdbx_strand_id
1 'polypeptide(L)'
;MGKVSLEKTKTIRNKIISHGAKTFEPTIAIYREALAFIADVIQKEFDHLKHFNTKQVIPAVEKLIHRTKTNPFPKYPFTDRFYKFPSYFRRTALAKAFGDVKSYYSNLENWENEFDGSGKVVRNGKKDLAVFPTGKMYHADLNASYNIGARYFLREILF
;
A
#
# COMPACT_ATOMS: atom_id res chain seq x y z
N MET A 1 49.17 -12.69 4.62
CA MET A 1 47.88 -11.98 4.48
C MET A 1 47.49 -11.92 3.01
N GLY A 2 46.62 -12.82 2.54
CA GLY A 2 46.13 -12.83 1.15
C GLY A 2 44.91 -11.92 1.00
N LYS A 3 44.93 -11.01 0.02
CA LYS A 3 43.79 -10.15 -0.31
C LYS A 3 42.69 -10.99 -0.97
N VAL A 4 41.52 -11.06 -0.35
CA VAL A 4 40.31 -11.62 -0.97
C VAL A 4 39.83 -10.62 -2.03
N SER A 5 39.82 -11.05 -3.29
CA SER A 5 39.28 -10.28 -4.40
C SER A 5 37.75 -10.27 -4.33
N LEU A 6 37.14 -9.08 -4.30
CA LEU A 6 35.69 -8.89 -4.35
C LEU A 6 35.17 -9.29 -5.74
N GLU A 7 34.49 -10.42 -5.85
CA GLU A 7 33.78 -10.81 -7.07
C GLU A 7 32.71 -9.75 -7.40
N LYS A 8 32.87 -9.07 -8.54
CA LYS A 8 31.88 -8.10 -9.04
C LYS A 8 30.79 -8.85 -9.80
N THR A 9 29.62 -9.01 -9.17
CA THR A 9 28.44 -9.58 -9.84
C THR A 9 27.91 -8.59 -10.88
N LYS A 10 27.87 -9.00 -12.16
CA LYS A 10 27.25 -8.22 -13.24
C LYS A 10 25.80 -8.64 -13.40
N THR A 11 24.87 -7.69 -13.37
CA THR A 11 23.45 -7.95 -13.64
C THR A 11 23.24 -8.04 -15.15
N ILE A 12 22.70 -9.16 -15.63
CA ILE A 12 22.35 -9.37 -17.04
C ILE A 12 20.84 -9.21 -17.19
N ARG A 13 20.39 -8.31 -18.08
CA ARG A 13 18.97 -8.17 -18.44
C ARG A 13 18.73 -8.88 -19.78
N ASN A 14 17.98 -9.97 -19.74
CA ASN A 14 17.51 -10.67 -20.93
C ASN A 14 16.00 -10.51 -21.08
N LYS A 15 15.54 -10.23 -22.32
CA LYS A 15 14.12 -10.21 -22.64
C LYS A 15 13.61 -11.66 -22.62
N ILE A 16 12.54 -11.93 -21.89
CA ILE A 16 11.90 -13.24 -21.91
C ILE A 16 11.17 -13.38 -23.25
N ILE A 17 11.62 -14.32 -24.08
CA ILE A 17 11.13 -14.49 -25.47
C ILE A 17 10.21 -15.72 -25.58
N SER A 18 10.31 -16.67 -24.65
CA SER A 18 9.64 -17.98 -24.73
C SER A 18 8.23 -18.04 -24.12
N HIS A 19 7.81 -17.00 -23.41
CA HIS A 19 6.53 -16.95 -22.71
C HIS A 19 5.77 -15.71 -23.20
N GLY A 20 4.54 -15.89 -23.69
CA GLY A 20 3.71 -14.80 -24.19
C GLY A 20 3.41 -13.76 -23.12
N ALA A 21 3.05 -12.54 -23.52
CA ALA A 21 2.81 -11.41 -22.60
C ALA A 21 1.82 -11.72 -21.45
N LYS A 22 0.92 -12.69 -21.67
CA LYS A 22 -0.15 -13.08 -20.75
C LYS A 22 0.19 -14.20 -19.77
N THR A 23 1.40 -14.79 -19.87
CA THR A 23 1.74 -16.01 -19.11
C THR A 23 1.70 -15.82 -17.60
N PHE A 24 1.89 -14.59 -17.13
CA PHE A 24 1.84 -14.25 -15.70
C PHE A 24 0.49 -13.70 -15.24
N GLU A 25 -0.48 -13.50 -16.13
CA GLU A 25 -1.79 -12.94 -15.78
C GLU A 25 -2.47 -13.70 -14.63
N PRO A 26 -2.52 -15.05 -14.61
CA PRO A 26 -3.10 -15.78 -13.49
C PRO A 26 -2.36 -15.55 -12.17
N THR A 27 -1.02 -15.51 -12.21
CA THR A 27 -0.20 -15.24 -11.02
C THR A 27 -0.42 -13.83 -10.49
N ILE A 28 -0.51 -12.85 -11.40
CA ILE A 28 -0.80 -11.46 -11.06
C ILE A 28 -2.20 -11.34 -10.46
N ALA A 29 -3.19 -12.08 -10.97
CA ALA A 29 -4.54 -12.09 -10.44
C ALA A 29 -4.56 -12.59 -8.98
N ILE A 30 -3.95 -13.76 -8.71
CA ILE A 30 -3.85 -14.32 -7.34
C ILE A 30 -3.10 -13.35 -6.40
N TYR A 31 -2.02 -12.72 -6.88
CA TYR A 31 -1.28 -11.74 -6.07
C TYR A 31 -2.14 -10.52 -5.72
N ARG A 32 -2.91 -9.98 -6.68
CA ARG A 32 -3.81 -8.85 -6.46
C ARG A 32 -4.92 -9.18 -5.49
N GLU A 33 -5.51 -10.38 -5.58
CA GLU A 33 -6.50 -10.86 -4.62
C GLU A 33 -5.91 -10.99 -3.20
N ALA A 34 -4.69 -11.53 -3.08
CA ALA A 34 -3.99 -11.62 -1.80
C ALA A 34 -3.67 -10.23 -1.22
N LEU A 35 -3.24 -9.30 -2.07
CA LEU A 35 -2.98 -7.91 -1.68
C LEU A 35 -4.26 -7.23 -1.18
N ALA A 36 -5.38 -7.39 -1.88
CA ALA A 36 -6.68 -6.83 -1.49
C ALA A 36 -7.15 -7.40 -0.14
N PHE A 37 -7.05 -8.72 0.05
CA PHE A 37 -7.35 -9.35 1.34
C PHE A 37 -6.50 -8.77 2.48
N ILE A 38 -5.20 -8.61 2.24
CA ILE A 38 -4.29 -8.07 3.26
C ILE A 38 -4.61 -6.61 3.57
N ALA A 39 -4.94 -5.80 2.56
CA ALA A 39 -5.34 -4.41 2.74
C ALA A 39 -6.61 -4.29 3.61
N ASP A 40 -7.63 -5.12 3.35
CA ASP A 40 -8.85 -5.20 4.16
C ASP A 40 -8.55 -5.55 5.63
N VAL A 41 -7.68 -6.55 5.88
CA VAL A 41 -7.25 -6.90 7.24
C VAL A 41 -6.53 -5.72 7.92
N ILE A 42 -5.60 -5.07 7.22
CA ILE A 42 -4.86 -3.92 7.77
C ILE A 42 -5.81 -2.77 8.10
N GLN A 43 -6.81 -2.52 7.26
CA GLN A 43 -7.81 -1.48 7.48
C GLN A 43 -8.65 -1.77 8.73
N LYS A 44 -9.13 -3.00 8.90
CA LYS A 44 -9.90 -3.44 10.08
C LYS A 44 -9.13 -3.31 11.39
N GLU A 45 -7.81 -3.47 11.33
CA GLU A 45 -6.91 -3.42 12.50
C GLU A 45 -6.15 -2.08 12.56
N PHE A 46 -6.50 -1.09 11.74
CA PHE A 46 -5.65 0.07 11.50
C PHE A 46 -5.38 0.87 12.77
N ASP A 47 -6.36 1.01 13.66
CA ASP A 47 -6.20 1.72 14.93
C ASP A 47 -5.08 1.15 15.81
N HIS A 48 -4.88 -0.17 15.77
CA HIS A 48 -3.80 -0.85 16.48
C HIS A 48 -2.45 -0.76 15.73
N LEU A 49 -2.47 -0.54 14.42
CA LEU A 49 -1.31 -0.58 13.53
C LEU A 49 -0.79 0.81 13.13
N LYS A 50 -1.56 1.89 13.33
CA LYS A 50 -1.27 3.23 12.78
C LYS A 50 0.12 3.78 13.13
N HIS A 51 0.60 3.48 14.34
CA HIS A 51 1.90 3.94 14.83
C HIS A 51 3.07 3.02 14.47
N PHE A 52 2.80 1.89 13.81
CA PHE A 52 3.83 0.94 13.46
C PHE A 52 4.60 1.41 12.22
N ASN A 53 5.85 0.96 12.12
CA ASN A 53 6.61 0.99 10.88
C ASN A 53 6.48 -0.36 10.13
N THR A 54 6.96 -0.41 8.88
CA THR A 54 6.84 -1.60 8.03
C THR A 54 7.44 -2.86 8.67
N LYS A 55 8.56 -2.73 9.41
CA LYS A 55 9.21 -3.87 10.08
C LYS A 55 8.35 -4.43 11.23
N GLN A 56 7.56 -3.58 11.89
CA GLN A 56 6.66 -3.98 12.98
C GLN A 56 5.34 -4.54 12.45
N VAL A 57 4.77 -3.96 11.37
CA VAL A 57 3.48 -4.41 10.83
C VAL A 57 3.55 -5.78 10.20
N ILE A 58 4.61 -6.08 9.44
CA ILE A 58 4.75 -7.37 8.75
C ILE A 58 4.55 -8.56 9.71
N PRO A 59 5.31 -8.71 10.82
CA PRO A 59 5.12 -9.83 11.74
C PRO A 59 3.77 -9.78 12.48
N ALA A 60 3.28 -8.58 12.81
CA ALA A 60 2.00 -8.42 13.50
C ALA A 60 0.83 -8.94 12.65
N VAL A 61 0.73 -8.47 11.40
CA VAL A 61 -0.33 -8.88 10.47
C VAL A 61 -0.09 -10.31 9.97
N GLU A 62 1.16 -10.74 9.79
CA GLU A 62 1.49 -12.14 9.47
C GLU A 62 0.91 -13.10 10.53
N LYS A 63 0.99 -12.77 11.82
CA LYS A 63 0.37 -13.54 12.91
C LYS A 63 -1.16 -13.52 12.85
N LEU A 64 -1.77 -12.45 12.35
CA LEU A 64 -3.23 -12.36 12.23
C LEU A 64 -3.79 -13.22 11.10
N ILE A 65 -3.01 -13.47 10.04
CA ILE A 65 -3.52 -14.08 8.80
C ILE A 65 -2.98 -15.49 8.51
N HIS A 66 -1.77 -15.82 8.96
CA HIS A 66 -1.08 -17.03 8.50
C HIS A 66 -1.05 -18.14 9.55
N ARG A 67 -1.52 -19.33 9.16
CA ARG A 67 -1.49 -20.52 10.00
C ARG A 67 -0.06 -21.08 10.02
N THR A 68 0.47 -21.30 11.22
CA THR A 68 1.75 -21.99 11.44
C THR A 68 1.61 -22.99 12.58
N LYS A 69 2.63 -23.81 12.84
CA LYS A 69 2.64 -24.74 13.99
C LYS A 69 2.45 -24.02 15.33
N THR A 70 3.02 -22.81 15.47
CA THR A 70 2.93 -21.99 16.69
C THR A 70 1.77 -20.98 16.65
N ASN A 71 1.05 -20.89 15.53
CA ASN A 71 -0.12 -20.04 15.33
C ASN A 71 -1.21 -20.82 14.56
N PRO A 72 -1.86 -21.80 15.19
CA PRO A 72 -2.76 -22.74 14.50
C PRO A 72 -4.09 -22.11 14.05
N PHE A 73 -4.55 -21.06 14.74
CA PHE A 73 -5.85 -20.43 14.51
C PHE A 73 -5.69 -18.91 14.31
N PRO A 74 -5.17 -18.45 13.16
CA PRO A 74 -5.12 -17.03 12.85
C PRO A 74 -6.53 -16.43 12.79
N LYS A 75 -6.66 -15.14 13.16
CA LYS A 75 -7.94 -14.41 13.18
C LYS A 75 -8.57 -14.34 11.79
N TYR A 76 -7.76 -14.25 10.73
CA TYR A 76 -8.21 -14.14 9.34
C TYR A 76 -7.71 -15.33 8.50
N PRO A 77 -8.56 -15.98 7.69
CA PRO A 77 -8.24 -17.25 7.04
C PRO A 77 -7.47 -17.10 5.71
N PHE A 78 -6.30 -16.45 5.72
CA PHE A 78 -5.51 -16.25 4.48
C PHE A 78 -5.02 -17.58 3.90
N THR A 79 -4.63 -18.53 4.75
CA THR A 79 -4.05 -19.81 4.29
C THR A 79 -5.09 -20.72 3.65
N ASP A 80 -6.35 -20.61 4.08
CA ASP A 80 -7.45 -21.37 3.52
C ASP A 80 -7.85 -20.78 2.14
N ARG A 81 -7.79 -19.44 1.98
CA ARG A 81 -8.07 -18.75 0.70
C ARG A 81 -6.91 -18.83 -0.31
N PHE A 82 -5.68 -18.73 0.15
CA PHE A 82 -4.47 -18.72 -0.68
C PHE A 82 -3.54 -19.88 -0.30
N TYR A 83 -3.96 -21.09 -0.68
CA TYR A 83 -3.23 -22.31 -0.35
C TYR A 83 -1.79 -22.28 -0.89
N LYS A 84 -0.81 -22.60 -0.03
CA LYS A 84 0.64 -22.61 -0.35
C LYS A 84 1.16 -21.30 -0.96
N PHE A 85 0.55 -20.17 -0.63
CA PHE A 85 1.04 -18.87 -1.11
C PHE A 85 2.50 -18.61 -0.66
N PRO A 86 3.42 -18.25 -1.56
CA PRO A 86 4.82 -18.10 -1.21
C PRO A 86 5.07 -16.98 -0.18
N SER A 87 5.93 -17.26 0.81
CA SER A 87 6.18 -16.37 1.94
C SER A 87 6.76 -15.02 1.55
N TYR A 88 7.64 -14.97 0.56
CA TYR A 88 8.23 -13.71 0.07
C TYR A 88 7.19 -12.84 -0.60
N PHE A 89 6.33 -13.41 -1.46
CA PHE A 89 5.21 -12.67 -2.04
C PHE A 89 4.27 -12.15 -0.94
N ARG A 90 4.00 -12.95 0.09
CA ARG A 90 3.14 -12.53 1.22
C ARG A 90 3.69 -11.32 1.93
N ARG A 91 5.00 -11.31 2.20
CA ARG A 91 5.68 -10.17 2.84
C ARG A 91 5.71 -8.93 1.95
N THR A 92 5.91 -9.09 0.65
CA THR A 92 5.82 -7.95 -0.28
C THR A 92 4.41 -7.37 -0.32
N ALA A 93 3.37 -8.21 -0.35
CA ALA A 93 1.97 -7.78 -0.33
C ALA A 93 1.64 -7.07 0.99
N LEU A 94 2.10 -7.59 2.12
CA LEU A 94 1.97 -6.93 3.44
C LEU A 94 2.59 -5.54 3.46
N ALA A 95 3.84 -5.41 3.00
CA ALA A 95 4.53 -4.12 2.95
C ALA A 95 3.81 -3.13 2.04
N LYS A 96 3.36 -3.58 0.86
CA LYS A 96 2.65 -2.74 -0.12
C LYS A 96 1.29 -2.28 0.42
N ALA A 97 0.47 -3.21 0.90
CA ALA A 97 -0.85 -2.91 1.46
C ALA A 97 -0.74 -1.94 2.64
N PHE A 98 0.23 -2.16 3.55
CA PHE A 98 0.43 -1.24 4.67
C PHE A 98 0.82 0.17 4.21
N GLY A 99 1.72 0.29 3.24
CA GLY A 99 2.09 1.58 2.66
C GLY A 99 0.90 2.33 2.07
N ASP A 100 0.06 1.62 1.32
CA ASP A 100 -1.14 2.19 0.70
C ASP A 100 -2.16 2.66 1.75
N VAL A 101 -2.49 1.80 2.71
CA VAL A 101 -3.46 2.13 3.76
C VAL A 101 -2.93 3.26 4.66
N LYS A 102 -1.66 3.22 5.05
CA LYS A 102 -1.05 4.29 5.86
C LYS A 102 -1.02 5.62 5.13
N SER A 103 -0.68 5.61 3.84
CA SER A 103 -0.71 6.81 3.00
C SER A 103 -2.12 7.38 2.91
N TYR A 104 -3.13 6.52 2.73
CA TYR A 104 -4.53 6.94 2.72
C TYR A 104 -4.91 7.67 4.01
N TYR A 105 -4.67 7.06 5.18
CA TYR A 105 -5.07 7.66 6.45
C TYR A 105 -4.29 8.94 6.77
N SER A 106 -3.00 9.01 6.42
CA SER A 106 -2.23 10.25 6.58
C SER A 106 -2.76 11.38 5.68
N ASN A 107 -3.14 11.06 4.45
CA ASN A 107 -3.74 12.03 3.52
C ASN A 107 -5.14 12.44 3.98
N LEU A 108 -5.91 11.52 4.55
CA LEU A 108 -7.22 11.80 5.14
C LEU A 108 -7.09 12.75 6.34
N GLU A 109 -6.17 12.46 7.27
CA GLU A 109 -5.90 13.32 8.43
C GLU A 109 -5.43 14.72 8.01
N ASN A 110 -4.50 14.80 7.04
CA ASN A 110 -4.10 16.08 6.46
C ASN A 110 -5.31 16.82 5.87
N TRP A 111 -6.15 16.12 5.10
CA TRP A 111 -7.35 16.72 4.53
C TRP A 111 -8.35 17.18 5.60
N GLU A 112 -8.58 16.41 6.65
CA GLU A 112 -9.48 16.78 7.77
C GLU A 112 -8.97 18.01 8.52
N ASN A 113 -7.65 18.11 8.72
CA ASN A 113 -7.02 19.27 9.35
C ASN A 113 -7.03 20.53 8.45
N GLU A 114 -6.92 20.33 7.14
CA GLU A 114 -6.89 21.41 6.15
C GLU A 114 -8.29 21.90 5.78
N PHE A 115 -9.27 20.99 5.67
CA PHE A 115 -10.64 21.32 5.30
C PHE A 115 -11.37 22.00 6.45
N ASP A 116 -11.44 23.33 6.38
CA ASP A 116 -12.11 24.18 7.36
C ASP A 116 -13.63 24.31 7.13
N GLY A 117 -14.23 23.49 6.27
CA GLY A 117 -15.66 23.51 5.97
C GLY A 117 -16.15 24.74 5.19
N SER A 118 -15.25 25.63 4.77
CA SER A 118 -15.61 26.96 4.26
C SER A 118 -16.11 27.01 2.81
N GLY A 119 -16.22 25.87 2.13
CA GLY A 119 -16.87 25.77 0.81
C GLY A 119 -15.91 25.84 -0.38
N LYS A 120 -16.35 26.42 -1.49
CA LYS A 120 -15.60 26.40 -2.77
C LYS A 120 -14.36 27.28 -2.72
N VAL A 121 -13.21 26.70 -3.07
CA VAL A 121 -11.93 27.42 -3.21
C VAL A 121 -11.88 28.26 -4.49
N VAL A 122 -11.29 29.44 -4.39
CA VAL A 122 -10.97 30.31 -5.53
C VAL A 122 -9.54 30.02 -5.97
N ARG A 123 -9.31 29.78 -7.26
CA ARG A 123 -7.97 29.50 -7.81
C ARG A 123 -7.35 30.75 -8.41
N ASN A 124 -6.03 30.86 -8.31
CA ASN A 124 -5.28 31.90 -9.02
C ASN A 124 -5.25 31.63 -10.55
N GLY A 125 -4.77 32.60 -11.33
CA GLY A 125 -4.73 32.48 -12.80
C GLY A 125 -3.87 31.31 -13.32
N LYS A 126 -2.81 30.95 -12.60
CA LYS A 126 -1.95 29.80 -12.91
C LYS A 126 -2.56 28.44 -12.49
N LYS A 127 -3.64 28.47 -11.70
CA LYS A 127 -4.35 27.31 -11.12
C LYS A 127 -3.48 26.41 -10.24
N ASP A 128 -2.32 26.89 -9.78
CA ASP A 128 -1.39 26.20 -8.88
C ASP A 128 -1.63 26.55 -7.42
N LEU A 129 -2.43 27.59 -7.14
CA LEU A 129 -2.86 27.98 -5.80
C LEU A 129 -4.39 28.06 -5.71
N ALA A 130 -4.93 27.52 -4.62
CA ALA A 130 -6.34 27.62 -4.25
C ALA A 130 -6.47 28.32 -2.89
N VAL A 131 -7.43 29.22 -2.76
CA VAL A 131 -7.69 29.98 -1.54
C VAL A 131 -9.11 29.70 -1.08
N PHE A 132 -9.27 29.28 0.17
CA PHE A 132 -10.58 29.11 0.80
C PHE A 132 -11.21 30.47 1.15
N PRO A 133 -12.54 30.57 1.27
CA PRO A 133 -13.21 31.80 1.72
C PRO A 133 -12.73 32.32 3.08
N THR A 134 -12.14 31.47 3.92
CA THR A 134 -11.49 31.80 5.20
C THR A 134 -10.12 32.47 5.04
N GLY A 135 -9.57 32.53 3.83
CA GLY A 135 -8.24 33.07 3.55
C GLY A 135 -7.10 32.05 3.60
N LYS A 136 -7.35 30.78 3.94
CA LYS A 136 -6.32 29.73 3.87
C LYS A 136 -5.92 29.45 2.43
N MET A 137 -4.62 29.42 2.15
CA MET A 137 -4.04 29.19 0.82
C MET A 137 -3.41 27.79 0.71
N TYR A 138 -3.58 27.13 -0.43
CA TYR A 138 -3.11 25.77 -0.70
C TYR A 138 -2.52 25.63 -2.10
N HIS A 139 -1.51 24.77 -2.24
CA HIS A 139 -0.99 24.39 -3.54
C HIS A 139 -1.91 23.34 -4.18
N ALA A 140 -2.40 23.63 -5.38
CA ALA A 140 -3.19 22.69 -6.19
C ALA A 140 -2.25 21.74 -6.96
N ASP A 141 -1.39 21.04 -6.23
CA ASP A 141 -0.35 20.16 -6.75
C ASP A 141 -0.75 18.67 -6.70
N LEU A 142 0.19 17.79 -7.05
CA LEU A 142 -0.02 16.35 -7.06
C LEU A 142 -0.42 15.83 -5.66
N ASN A 143 0.05 16.43 -4.57
CA ASN A 143 -0.32 16.03 -3.20
C ASN A 143 -1.79 16.37 -2.91
N ALA A 144 -2.27 17.53 -3.37
CA ALA A 144 -3.70 17.87 -3.30
C ALA A 144 -4.56 16.87 -4.10
N SER A 145 -4.06 16.41 -5.26
CA SER A 145 -4.72 15.35 -6.03
C SER A 145 -4.65 13.97 -5.36
N TYR A 146 -3.58 13.66 -4.61
CA TYR A 146 -3.48 12.44 -3.78
C TYR A 146 -4.48 12.45 -2.63
N ASN A 147 -4.77 13.60 -2.02
CA ASN A 147 -5.80 13.73 -0.98
C ASN A 147 -7.21 13.47 -1.54
N ILE A 148 -7.50 13.97 -2.76
CA ILE A 148 -8.76 13.69 -3.47
C ILE A 148 -8.81 12.25 -3.97
N GLY A 149 -7.70 11.73 -4.50
CA GLY A 149 -7.54 10.36 -4.98
C GLY A 149 -7.63 9.33 -3.86
N ALA A 150 -7.15 9.65 -2.65
CA ALA A 150 -7.30 8.81 -1.46
C ALA A 150 -8.77 8.53 -1.17
N ARG A 151 -9.65 9.55 -1.22
CA ARG A 151 -11.11 9.37 -1.08
C ARG A 151 -11.70 8.34 -2.04
N TYR A 152 -11.21 8.30 -3.28
CA TYR A 152 -11.73 7.41 -4.31
C TYR A 152 -11.05 6.04 -4.29
N PHE A 153 -9.74 5.96 -4.06
CA PHE A 153 -8.96 4.74 -4.17
C PHE A 153 -9.42 3.66 -3.18
N LEU A 154 -9.71 4.01 -1.91
CA LEU A 154 -10.27 3.03 -0.99
C LEU A 154 -11.76 2.75 -1.25
N ARG A 155 -12.53 3.75 -1.72
CA ARG A 155 -13.97 3.62 -1.93
C ARG A 155 -14.35 2.77 -3.15
N GLU A 156 -13.54 2.80 -4.21
CA GLU A 156 -13.89 2.24 -5.53
C GLU A 156 -13.01 1.05 -5.95
N ILE A 157 -11.85 0.84 -5.33
CA ILE A 157 -10.91 -0.24 -5.72
C ILE A 157 -10.80 -1.35 -4.65
N LEU A 158 -11.20 -1.08 -3.40
CA LEU A 158 -11.20 -2.05 -2.30
C LEU A 158 -12.60 -2.47 -1.83
N PHE A 159 -13.68 -1.86 -2.36
CA PHE A 159 -15.08 -2.22 -2.11
C PHE A 159 -15.83 -2.44 -3.41
#